data_AF-A0A7V2WSQ9-F1
#
_entry.id   AF-A0A7V2WSQ9-F1
#
_cell.length_a   1.000
_cell.length_b   1.000
_cell.length_c   1.000
_cell.angle_alpha   90.00
_cell.angle_beta   90.00
_cell.angle_gamma   90.00
#
_symmetry.space_group_name_H-M   'P 1'
#
loop_
_entity.id
_entity.type
_entity.pdbx_description
1 polymer ?
#
loop_
_entity_poly.entity_id
_entity_poly.type
_entity_poly.pdbx_seq_one_letter_code
_entity_poly.pdbx_strand_id
1 'polypeptide(L)'
;QLGTGHAVSCALSLLDQVVGHSLIMCGDMPLFRPDTILAFYNYHKENRNHLTILSTSLDEPTGYGRIVRSTDGTVLRIVEEKDATPEERQIKEVNTGTYLVENRLLFDFIDKIDNKNRQGEYYLTDLVGILKEAGLRVGAYPVEDATEALGVNSRLDLSRAEAVLLERIRRRHMENGVTLQMSTSTFIGSEVEIENDVVIGPFAVIKGKTRIGKGAIIGAFSYIENVTIQKGAHLPPYTMMSEE
;
A
#
# COMPACT_ATOMS: atom_id res chain seq x y z
N GLN A 1 4.69 -10.99 19.78
CA GLN A 1 4.27 -11.59 18.49
C GLN A 1 5.33 -12.60 18.08
N LEU A 2 4.96 -13.78 17.60
CA LEU A 2 5.87 -14.90 17.24
C LEU A 2 5.94 -15.14 15.71
N GLY A 3 5.63 -14.12 14.90
CA GLY A 3 5.47 -14.23 13.45
C GLY A 3 4.14 -13.65 12.95
N THR A 4 3.98 -13.54 11.64
CA THR A 4 2.77 -12.98 10.99
C THR A 4 1.55 -13.89 11.13
N GLY A 5 1.72 -15.20 11.08
CA GLY A 5 0.64 -16.17 11.33
C GLY A 5 0.10 -16.07 12.75
N HIS A 6 0.98 -15.91 13.74
CA HIS A 6 0.58 -15.67 15.13
C HIS A 6 -0.12 -14.32 15.33
N ALA A 7 0.23 -13.27 14.57
CA ALA A 7 -0.51 -12.01 14.66
C ALA A 7 -1.96 -12.16 14.17
N VAL A 8 -2.17 -12.92 13.09
CA VAL A 8 -3.52 -13.23 12.60
C VAL A 8 -4.28 -14.08 13.63
N SER A 9 -3.64 -15.08 14.25
CA SER A 9 -4.30 -15.92 15.25
C SER A 9 -4.78 -15.13 16.47
N CYS A 10 -4.04 -14.09 16.90
CA CYS A 10 -4.48 -13.19 17.98
C CYS A 10 -5.79 -12.46 17.65
N ALA A 11 -6.08 -12.21 16.37
CA ALA A 11 -7.28 -11.50 15.93
C ALA A 11 -8.48 -12.42 15.68
N LEU A 12 -8.30 -13.75 15.63
CA LEU A 12 -9.37 -14.68 15.26
C LEU A 12 -10.60 -14.62 16.17
N SER A 13 -10.41 -14.38 17.46
CA SER A 13 -11.52 -14.24 18.40
C SER A 13 -12.49 -13.11 18.04
N LEU A 14 -12.03 -12.08 17.32
CA LEU A 14 -12.86 -10.97 16.85
C LEU A 14 -13.67 -11.31 15.58
N LEU A 15 -13.28 -12.38 14.89
CA LEU A 15 -13.90 -12.87 13.66
C LEU A 15 -14.87 -14.02 13.92
N ASP A 16 -15.07 -14.41 15.18
CA ASP A 16 -15.96 -15.50 15.52
C ASP A 16 -17.37 -15.20 14.97
N GLN A 17 -17.95 -16.20 14.29
CA GLN A 17 -19.26 -16.11 13.62
C GLN A 17 -19.36 -15.13 12.42
N VAL A 18 -18.29 -14.43 12.05
CA VAL A 18 -18.30 -13.54 10.88
C VAL A 18 -18.20 -14.36 9.60
N VAL A 19 -19.30 -14.44 8.85
CA VAL A 19 -19.33 -15.05 7.51
C VAL A 19 -18.79 -14.05 6.48
N GLY A 20 -17.77 -14.45 5.72
CA GLY A 20 -17.19 -13.60 4.68
C GLY A 20 -15.71 -13.85 4.48
N HIS A 21 -15.00 -12.79 4.09
CA HIS A 21 -13.57 -12.81 3.84
C HIS A 21 -12.88 -11.77 4.72
N SER A 22 -11.65 -12.06 5.13
CA SER A 22 -10.78 -11.16 5.86
C SER A 22 -9.73 -10.63 4.91
N LEU A 23 -9.65 -9.31 4.81
CA LEU A 23 -8.53 -8.61 4.20
C LEU A 23 -7.45 -8.42 5.26
N ILE A 24 -6.31 -9.06 5.07
CA ILE A 24 -5.14 -8.99 5.94
C ILE A 24 -4.11 -8.11 5.23
N MET A 25 -3.65 -7.05 5.91
CA MET A 25 -2.68 -6.09 5.39
C MET A 25 -1.65 -5.74 6.46
N CYS A 26 -0.44 -5.40 6.02
CA CYS A 26 0.59 -4.86 6.90
C CYS A 26 0.39 -3.35 7.09
N GLY A 27 0.55 -2.87 8.33
CA GLY A 27 0.36 -1.45 8.67
C GLY A 27 1.47 -0.52 8.17
N ASP A 28 2.54 -1.06 7.61
CA ASP A 28 3.72 -0.37 7.08
C ASP A 28 3.68 -0.19 5.56
N MET A 29 2.52 -0.41 4.92
CA MET A 29 2.30 -0.25 3.47
C MET A 29 1.36 0.93 3.17
N PRO A 30 1.86 2.18 3.19
CA PRO A 30 1.02 3.37 3.20
C PRO A 30 0.44 3.76 1.82
N LEU A 31 0.80 3.05 0.75
CA LEU A 31 0.55 3.50 -0.63
C LEU A 31 -0.58 2.76 -1.35
N PHE A 32 -1.20 1.76 -0.74
CA PHE A 32 -2.35 1.08 -1.32
C PHE A 32 -3.51 2.03 -1.57
N ARG A 33 -4.08 1.95 -2.78
CA ARG A 33 -5.25 2.74 -3.17
C ARG A 33 -6.54 1.96 -2.93
N PRO A 34 -7.64 2.64 -2.59
CA PRO A 34 -8.95 1.99 -2.44
C PRO A 34 -9.37 1.19 -3.68
N ASP A 35 -9.13 1.73 -4.88
CA ASP A 35 -9.49 1.07 -6.14
C ASP A 35 -8.72 -0.25 -6.35
N THR A 36 -7.45 -0.29 -5.97
CA THR A 36 -6.61 -1.49 -6.01
C THR A 36 -7.15 -2.58 -5.09
N ILE A 37 -7.52 -2.20 -3.85
CA ILE A 37 -8.10 -3.14 -2.88
C ILE A 37 -9.46 -3.66 -3.34
N LEU A 38 -10.28 -2.81 -3.97
CA LEU A 38 -11.56 -3.22 -4.52
C LEU A 38 -11.39 -4.18 -5.72
N ALA A 39 -10.46 -3.88 -6.63
CA ALA A 39 -10.13 -4.76 -7.75
C ALA A 39 -9.59 -6.12 -7.27
N PHE A 40 -8.73 -6.11 -6.25
CA PHE A 40 -8.23 -7.31 -5.58
C PHE A 40 -9.37 -8.17 -4.99
N TYR A 41 -10.34 -7.54 -4.32
CA TYR A 41 -11.52 -8.22 -3.80
C TYR A 41 -12.39 -8.82 -4.91
N ASN A 42 -12.65 -8.08 -5.98
CA ASN A 42 -13.45 -8.57 -7.10
C ASN A 42 -12.77 -9.76 -7.79
N TYR A 43 -11.46 -9.68 -8.02
CA TYR A 43 -10.68 -10.78 -8.57
C TYR A 43 -10.81 -12.06 -7.73
N HIS A 44 -10.70 -11.95 -6.41
CA HIS A 44 -10.87 -13.09 -5.50
C HIS A 44 -12.25 -13.75 -5.64
N LYS A 45 -13.32 -12.92 -5.68
CA LYS A 45 -14.70 -13.39 -5.81
C LYS A 45 -14.98 -14.04 -7.16
N GLU A 46 -14.56 -13.40 -8.25
CA GLU A 46 -14.79 -13.89 -9.63
C GLU A 46 -14.10 -15.23 -9.87
N ASN A 47 -12.89 -15.39 -9.37
CA ASN A 47 -12.13 -16.63 -9.49
C ASN A 47 -12.53 -17.71 -8.47
N ARG A 48 -13.43 -17.39 -7.52
CA ARG A 48 -13.85 -18.26 -6.42
C ARG A 48 -12.64 -18.83 -5.68
N ASN A 49 -11.69 -17.96 -5.38
CA ASN A 49 -10.49 -18.32 -4.63
C ASN A 49 -10.86 -18.43 -3.15
N HIS A 50 -10.26 -19.40 -2.47
CA HIS A 50 -10.35 -19.55 -1.02
C HIS A 50 -9.36 -18.63 -0.30
N LEU A 51 -8.21 -18.41 -0.94
CA LEU A 51 -7.21 -17.41 -0.55
C LEU A 51 -6.70 -16.72 -1.81
N THR A 52 -6.52 -15.41 -1.75
CA THR A 52 -5.81 -14.66 -2.79
C THR A 52 -4.72 -13.81 -2.16
N ILE A 53 -3.55 -13.82 -2.78
CA ILE A 53 -2.38 -13.02 -2.42
C ILE A 53 -2.38 -11.79 -3.32
N LEU A 54 -2.17 -10.60 -2.79
CA LEU A 54 -1.82 -9.46 -3.61
C LEU A 54 -0.33 -9.55 -3.91
N SER A 55 0.03 -9.66 -5.19
CA SER A 55 1.40 -9.81 -5.66
C SER A 55 1.85 -8.61 -6.47
N THR A 56 3.16 -8.46 -6.64
CA THR A 56 3.73 -7.49 -7.59
C THR A 56 5.00 -8.05 -8.20
N SER A 57 5.46 -7.49 -9.31
CA SER A 57 6.75 -7.82 -9.90
C SER A 57 7.76 -6.73 -9.61
N LEU A 58 8.88 -7.08 -8.99
CA LEU A 58 9.99 -6.16 -8.71
C LEU A 58 11.24 -6.56 -9.49
N ASP A 59 11.99 -5.57 -9.97
CA ASP A 59 13.30 -5.82 -10.56
C ASP A 59 14.33 -6.25 -9.51
N GLU A 60 14.26 -5.67 -8.31
CA GLU A 60 15.10 -6.00 -7.16
C GLU A 60 14.23 -6.55 -6.02
N PRO A 61 13.92 -7.87 -6.03
CA PRO A 61 12.98 -8.48 -5.08
C PRO A 61 13.59 -8.82 -3.72
N THR A 62 14.84 -8.43 -3.47
CA THR A 62 15.58 -8.75 -2.23
C THR A 62 14.78 -8.38 -0.98
N GLY A 63 14.59 -9.36 -0.10
CA GLY A 63 13.91 -9.18 1.19
C GLY A 63 12.42 -9.52 1.18
N TYR A 64 11.81 -9.76 0.02
CA TYR A 64 10.40 -10.15 -0.08
C TYR A 64 10.21 -11.67 -0.19
N GLY A 65 9.04 -12.19 0.18
CA GLY A 65 8.67 -13.57 -0.14
C GLY A 65 8.43 -13.75 -1.64
N ARG A 66 8.90 -14.84 -2.24
CA ARG A 66 8.73 -15.15 -3.67
C ARG A 66 7.51 -16.01 -3.92
N ILE A 67 6.71 -15.67 -4.92
CA ILE A 67 5.55 -16.48 -5.32
C ILE A 67 6.00 -17.55 -6.30
N VAL A 68 5.99 -18.80 -5.83
CA VAL A 68 6.37 -19.96 -6.65
C VAL A 68 5.12 -20.47 -7.38
N ARG A 69 5.21 -20.57 -8.71
CA ARG A 69 4.13 -21.08 -9.56
C ARG A 69 4.50 -22.41 -10.20
N SER A 70 3.48 -23.22 -10.48
CA SER A 70 3.61 -24.42 -11.33
C SER A 70 3.67 -24.05 -12.81
N THR A 71 3.94 -25.04 -13.66
CA THR A 71 4.03 -24.89 -15.12
C THR A 71 2.72 -24.44 -15.77
N ASP A 72 1.57 -24.76 -15.17
CA ASP A 72 0.24 -24.29 -15.59
C ASP A 72 -0.11 -22.88 -15.02
N GLY A 73 0.82 -22.24 -14.32
CA GLY A 73 0.67 -20.90 -13.76
C GLY A 73 -0.03 -20.84 -12.40
N THR A 74 -0.48 -21.97 -11.82
CA THR A 74 -1.11 -21.93 -10.49
C THR A 74 -0.11 -21.64 -9.37
N VAL A 75 -0.56 -20.94 -8.33
CA VAL A 75 0.29 -20.68 -7.15
C VAL A 75 0.49 -21.98 -6.39
N LEU A 76 1.76 -22.30 -6.08
CA LEU A 76 2.16 -23.46 -5.29
C LEU A 76 2.39 -23.09 -3.84
N ARG A 77 3.26 -22.11 -3.59
CA ARG A 77 3.65 -21.64 -2.26
C ARG A 77 4.28 -20.26 -2.34
N ILE A 78 4.47 -19.64 -1.18
CA ILE A 78 5.37 -18.50 -1.04
C ILE A 78 6.61 -18.99 -0.30
N VAL A 79 7.80 -18.54 -0.73
CA VAL A 79 9.06 -18.84 -0.04
C VAL A 79 9.72 -17.54 0.41
N GLU A 80 10.01 -17.43 1.71
CA GLU A 80 10.66 -16.25 2.28
C GLU A 80 12.11 -16.13 1.79
N GLU A 81 12.62 -14.89 1.66
CA GLU A 81 14.00 -14.61 1.16
C GLU A 81 15.09 -15.42 1.89
N LYS A 82 14.94 -15.58 3.21
CA LYS A 82 15.90 -16.31 4.06
C LYS A 82 15.87 -17.82 3.82
N ASP A 83 14.74 -18.34 3.39
CA ASP A 83 14.49 -19.76 3.16
C ASP A 83 14.62 -20.15 1.67
N ALA A 84 14.59 -19.17 0.76
CA ALA A 84 14.67 -19.35 -0.69
C ALA A 84 16.03 -19.89 -1.17
N THR A 85 16.00 -20.78 -2.17
CA THR A 85 17.19 -21.22 -2.90
C THR A 85 17.74 -20.11 -3.82
N PRO A 86 18.99 -20.22 -4.32
CA PRO A 86 19.52 -19.26 -5.29
C PRO A 86 18.64 -19.08 -6.53
N GLU A 87 17.99 -20.15 -7.00
CA GLU A 87 17.07 -20.15 -8.13
C GLU A 87 15.74 -19.45 -7.77
N GLU A 88 15.16 -19.78 -6.62
CA GLU A 88 13.92 -19.15 -6.15
C GLU A 88 14.11 -17.64 -5.93
N ARG A 89 15.30 -17.19 -5.49
CA ARG A 89 15.61 -15.76 -5.33
C ARG A 89 15.54 -14.95 -6.62
N GLN A 90 15.66 -15.59 -7.78
CA GLN A 90 15.53 -14.94 -9.09
C GLN A 90 14.07 -14.68 -9.50
N ILE A 91 13.10 -15.27 -8.79
CA ILE A 91 11.69 -15.00 -9.05
C ILE A 91 11.42 -13.52 -8.75
N LYS A 92 10.87 -12.82 -9.74
CA LYS A 92 10.53 -11.39 -9.64
C LYS A 92 9.15 -11.12 -9.07
N GLU A 93 8.23 -12.08 -9.15
CA GLU A 93 6.92 -11.96 -8.52
C GLU A 93 7.03 -12.18 -7.02
N VAL A 94 6.70 -11.14 -6.27
CA VAL A 94 6.83 -11.10 -4.82
C VAL A 94 5.48 -11.01 -4.13
N ASN A 95 5.46 -11.54 -2.91
CA ASN A 95 4.38 -11.39 -1.96
C ASN A 95 4.42 -9.98 -1.35
N THR A 96 3.29 -9.28 -1.36
CA THR A 96 3.14 -7.97 -0.71
C THR A 96 2.72 -8.10 0.76
N GLY A 97 2.53 -9.31 1.29
CA GLY A 97 2.02 -9.50 2.65
C GLY A 97 0.53 -9.11 2.81
N THR A 98 -0.17 -8.84 1.70
CA THR A 98 -1.60 -8.56 1.68
C THR A 98 -2.37 -9.77 1.15
N TYR A 99 -3.39 -10.20 1.89
CA TYR A 99 -4.15 -11.41 1.60
C TYR A 99 -5.65 -11.16 1.73
N LEU A 100 -6.42 -11.89 0.95
CA LEU A 100 -7.87 -12.03 1.13
C LEU A 100 -8.17 -13.50 1.35
N VAL A 101 -8.75 -13.85 2.49
CA VAL A 101 -8.96 -15.24 2.91
C VAL A 101 -10.39 -15.42 3.38
N GLU A 102 -11.03 -16.53 3.02
CA GLU A 102 -12.31 -16.90 3.63
C GLU A 102 -12.14 -17.09 5.15
N ASN A 103 -12.99 -16.44 5.94
CA ASN A 103 -12.83 -16.38 7.40
C ASN A 103 -12.74 -17.78 8.03
N ARG A 104 -13.61 -18.70 7.58
CA ARG A 104 -13.66 -20.08 8.09
C ARG A 104 -12.33 -20.81 7.93
N LEU A 105 -11.60 -20.56 6.84
CA LEU A 105 -10.33 -21.21 6.60
C LEU A 105 -9.23 -20.72 7.53
N LEU A 106 -9.31 -19.47 8.00
CA LEU A 106 -8.39 -19.00 9.02
C LEU A 106 -8.56 -19.80 10.32
N PHE A 107 -9.80 -20.08 10.74
CA PHE A 107 -10.04 -20.96 11.90
C PHE A 107 -9.59 -22.41 11.66
N ASP A 108 -9.88 -22.96 10.48
CA ASP A 108 -9.60 -24.37 10.18
C ASP A 108 -8.10 -24.67 9.95
N PHE A 109 -7.29 -23.66 9.60
CA PHE A 109 -5.92 -23.87 9.13
C PHE A 109 -4.84 -23.01 9.79
N ILE A 110 -5.13 -21.91 10.50
CA ILE A 110 -4.05 -21.07 11.07
C ILE A 110 -3.15 -21.85 12.05
N ASP A 111 -3.75 -22.75 12.84
CA ASP A 111 -3.02 -23.54 13.85
C ASP A 111 -2.15 -24.65 13.24
N LYS A 112 -2.27 -24.87 11.92
CA LYS A 112 -1.41 -25.81 11.17
C LYS A 112 -0.11 -25.17 10.71
N ILE A 113 0.02 -23.85 10.80
CA ILE A 113 1.28 -23.17 10.56
C ILE A 113 2.24 -23.57 11.68
N ASP A 114 3.40 -24.11 11.33
CA ASP A 114 4.45 -24.40 12.28
C ASP A 114 5.55 -23.33 12.22
N ASN A 115 6.58 -23.49 13.05
CA ASN A 115 7.70 -22.57 13.14
C ASN A 115 9.02 -23.24 12.73
N LYS A 116 8.97 -24.30 11.91
CA LYS A 116 10.15 -25.05 11.46
C LYS A 116 10.82 -24.38 10.26
N ASN A 117 11.13 -23.09 10.39
CA ASN A 117 11.87 -22.30 9.40
C ASN A 117 13.12 -21.68 10.03
N ARG A 118 13.92 -20.98 9.21
CA ARG A 118 15.18 -20.38 9.67
C ARG A 118 15.03 -19.31 10.76
N GLN A 119 13.85 -18.72 10.95
CA GLN A 119 13.62 -17.70 11.98
C GLN A 119 12.93 -18.25 13.23
N GLY A 120 12.35 -19.45 13.17
CA GLY A 120 11.59 -19.99 14.29
C GLY A 120 10.24 -19.29 14.50
N GLU A 121 9.67 -18.71 13.44
CA GLU A 121 8.43 -17.90 13.50
C GLU A 121 7.26 -18.58 12.77
N TYR A 122 6.03 -18.25 13.15
CA TYR A 122 4.83 -18.69 12.41
C TYR A 122 4.60 -17.76 11.22
N TYR A 123 4.96 -18.18 10.01
CA TYR A 123 4.78 -17.36 8.82
C TYR A 123 3.38 -17.53 8.23
N LEU A 124 2.66 -16.42 8.06
CA LEU A 124 1.37 -16.44 7.36
C LEU A 124 1.50 -16.94 5.91
N THR A 125 2.68 -16.79 5.29
CA THR A 125 2.97 -17.28 3.94
C THR A 125 2.83 -18.79 3.82
N ASP A 126 3.08 -19.55 4.88
CA ASP A 126 2.94 -21.01 4.88
C ASP A 126 1.48 -21.46 4.71
N LEU A 127 0.51 -20.60 5.08
CA LEU A 127 -0.92 -20.86 4.86
C LEU A 127 -1.22 -21.13 3.38
N VAL A 128 -0.50 -20.50 2.46
CA VAL A 128 -0.66 -20.69 1.01
C VAL A 128 -0.41 -22.16 0.63
N GLY A 129 0.71 -22.72 1.10
CA GLY A 129 1.07 -24.11 0.84
C GLY A 129 0.09 -25.07 1.50
N ILE A 130 -0.26 -24.81 2.78
CA ILE A 130 -1.19 -25.63 3.55
C ILE A 130 -2.57 -25.72 2.88
N LEU A 131 -3.12 -24.60 2.41
CA LEU A 131 -4.42 -24.59 1.73
C LEU A 131 -4.34 -25.28 0.36
N LYS A 132 -3.23 -25.12 -0.35
CA LYS A 132 -3.00 -25.80 -1.64
C LYS A 132 -2.94 -27.31 -1.48
N GLU A 133 -2.24 -27.82 -0.46
CA GLU A 133 -2.19 -29.25 -0.12
C GLU A 133 -3.56 -29.81 0.28
N ALA A 134 -4.40 -28.98 0.91
CA ALA A 134 -5.79 -29.33 1.21
C ALA A 134 -6.72 -29.31 -0.02
N GLY A 135 -6.20 -29.07 -1.22
CA GLY A 135 -6.97 -29.03 -2.46
C GLY A 135 -7.80 -27.75 -2.64
N LEU A 136 -7.54 -26.72 -1.84
CA LEU A 136 -8.24 -25.44 -1.93
C LEU A 136 -7.62 -24.55 -3.01
N ARG A 137 -8.47 -23.73 -3.61
CA ARG A 137 -8.07 -22.80 -4.66
C ARG A 137 -7.35 -21.58 -4.09
N VAL A 138 -6.09 -21.41 -4.47
CA VAL A 138 -5.28 -20.24 -4.13
C VAL A 138 -4.94 -19.46 -5.40
N GLY A 139 -5.15 -18.14 -5.38
CA GLY A 139 -4.83 -17.22 -6.46
C GLY A 139 -3.81 -16.16 -6.05
N ALA A 140 -3.26 -15.46 -7.03
CA ALA A 140 -2.43 -14.28 -6.83
C ALA A 140 -2.87 -13.18 -7.81
N TYR A 141 -3.16 -12.00 -7.27
CA TYR A 141 -3.58 -10.82 -8.01
C TYR A 141 -2.38 -9.88 -8.16
N PRO A 142 -1.83 -9.71 -9.37
CA PRO A 142 -0.72 -8.81 -9.60
C PRO A 142 -1.21 -7.35 -9.65
N VAL A 143 -0.74 -6.51 -8.74
CA VAL A 143 -0.96 -5.06 -8.84
C VAL A 143 -0.14 -4.48 -9.98
N GLU A 144 -0.75 -3.58 -10.76
CA GLU A 144 -0.09 -2.94 -11.90
C GLU A 144 0.98 -1.92 -11.45
N ASP A 145 0.65 -1.06 -10.48
CA ASP A 145 1.57 -0.09 -9.89
C ASP A 145 2.31 -0.71 -8.71
N ALA A 146 3.51 -1.24 -8.97
CA ALA A 146 4.38 -1.82 -7.93
C ALA A 146 4.71 -0.84 -6.79
N THR A 147 4.59 0.48 -7.00
CA THR A 147 4.84 1.44 -5.93
C THR A 147 3.79 1.38 -4.81
N GLU A 148 2.59 0.84 -5.07
CA GLU A 148 1.58 0.63 -4.02
C GLU A 148 2.01 -0.41 -2.98
N ALA A 149 2.84 -1.37 -3.38
CA ALA A 149 3.32 -2.46 -2.55
C ALA A 149 4.62 -2.14 -1.79
N LEU A 150 5.11 -0.89 -1.84
CA LEU A 150 6.30 -0.48 -1.11
C LEU A 150 6.05 -0.49 0.40
N GLY A 151 6.64 -1.47 1.09
CA GLY A 151 6.69 -1.53 2.55
C GLY A 151 7.75 -0.60 3.14
N VAL A 152 7.48 -0.09 4.35
CA VAL A 152 8.35 0.84 5.07
C VAL A 152 9.05 0.14 6.24
N ASN A 153 10.26 -0.38 5.99
CA ASN A 153 11.08 -1.04 7.01
C ASN A 153 12.22 -0.15 7.54
N SER A 154 12.54 0.93 6.83
CA SER A 154 13.61 1.86 7.18
C SER A 154 13.21 3.31 6.89
N ARG A 155 13.98 4.27 7.43
CA ARG A 155 13.79 5.69 7.11
C ARG A 155 14.03 6.00 5.63
N LEU A 156 14.87 5.21 4.97
CA LEU A 156 15.09 5.33 3.53
C LEU A 156 13.82 4.90 2.76
N ASP A 157 13.18 3.82 3.19
CA ASP A 157 11.92 3.37 2.59
C ASP A 157 10.78 4.37 2.85
N LEU A 158 10.73 4.96 4.05
CA LEU A 158 9.76 6.01 4.37
C LEU A 158 9.91 7.21 3.43
N SER A 159 11.14 7.66 3.19
CA SER A 159 11.41 8.77 2.26
C SER A 159 11.02 8.43 0.82
N ARG A 160 11.23 7.18 0.39
CA ARG A 160 10.77 6.70 -0.93
C ARG A 160 9.24 6.70 -1.03
N ALA A 161 8.57 6.19 0.01
CA ALA A 161 7.11 6.16 0.05
C ALA A 161 6.50 7.57 0.07
N GLU A 162 7.10 8.48 0.84
CA GLU A 162 6.72 9.90 0.86
C GLU A 162 6.86 10.54 -0.52
N ALA A 163 7.96 10.31 -1.23
CA ALA A 163 8.16 10.85 -2.58
C ALA A 163 7.06 10.41 -3.55
N VAL A 164 6.66 9.14 -3.50
CA VAL A 164 5.55 8.60 -4.31
C VAL A 164 4.23 9.26 -3.94
N LEU A 165 3.93 9.39 -2.64
CA LEU A 165 2.68 10.00 -2.17
C LEU A 165 2.59 11.49 -2.56
N LEU A 166 3.65 12.25 -2.34
CA LEU A 166 3.71 13.67 -2.71
C LEU A 166 3.58 13.86 -4.22
N GLU A 167 4.15 12.97 -5.02
CA GLU A 167 4.00 13.00 -6.48
C GLU A 167 2.56 12.75 -6.91
N ARG A 168 1.86 11.78 -6.30
CA ARG A 168 0.43 11.52 -6.54
C ARG A 168 -0.42 12.74 -6.17
N ILE A 169 -0.15 13.38 -5.03
CA ILE A 169 -0.87 14.58 -4.57
C ILE A 169 -0.68 15.72 -5.57
N ARG A 170 0.56 16.05 -5.94
CA ARG A 170 0.84 17.12 -6.92
C ARG A 170 0.15 16.86 -8.26
N ARG A 171 0.23 15.63 -8.75
CA ARG A 171 -0.41 15.22 -10.00
C ARG A 171 -1.91 15.43 -9.97
N ARG A 172 -2.58 14.98 -8.91
CA ARG A 172 -4.03 15.19 -8.70
C ARG A 172 -4.40 16.67 -8.81
N HIS A 173 -3.63 17.56 -8.19
CA HIS A 173 -3.90 19.00 -8.27
C HIS A 173 -3.63 19.58 -9.66
N MET A 174 -2.54 19.18 -10.32
CA MET A 174 -2.24 19.62 -11.69
C MET A 174 -3.28 19.13 -12.70
N GLU A 175 -3.75 17.90 -12.58
CA GLU A 175 -4.86 17.35 -13.38
C GLU A 175 -6.18 18.10 -13.12
N ASN A 176 -6.37 18.65 -11.91
CA ASN A 176 -7.48 19.54 -11.56
C ASN A 176 -7.28 21.00 -12.02
N GLY A 177 -6.25 21.30 -12.82
CA GLY A 177 -6.02 22.63 -13.40
C GLY A 177 -5.23 23.60 -12.51
N VAL A 178 -4.48 23.11 -11.52
CA VAL A 178 -3.57 23.92 -10.71
C VAL A 178 -2.19 24.01 -11.39
N THR A 179 -1.63 25.21 -11.46
CA THR A 179 -0.25 25.41 -11.93
C THR A 179 0.73 25.35 -10.77
N LEU A 180 1.60 24.35 -10.75
CA LEU A 180 2.71 24.25 -9.79
C LEU A 180 4.03 24.64 -10.46
N GLN A 181 4.58 25.80 -10.10
CA GLN A 181 5.89 26.23 -10.57
C GLN A 181 6.98 25.41 -9.89
N MET A 182 7.84 24.75 -10.66
CA MET A 182 8.83 23.78 -10.14
C MET A 182 8.15 22.76 -9.20
N SER A 183 7.19 22.00 -9.71
CA SER A 183 6.29 21.16 -8.93
C SER A 183 6.96 20.34 -7.82
N THR A 184 8.12 19.73 -8.09
CA THR A 184 8.88 18.92 -7.12
C THR A 184 9.41 19.70 -5.91
N SER A 185 9.48 21.03 -5.98
CA SER A 185 9.86 21.91 -4.87
C SER A 185 8.72 22.21 -3.89
N THR A 186 7.47 21.97 -4.30
CA THR A 186 6.28 22.34 -3.51
C THR A 186 5.83 21.17 -2.64
N PHE A 187 5.57 21.44 -1.36
CA PHE A 187 4.93 20.51 -0.45
C PHE A 187 3.44 20.81 -0.36
N ILE A 188 2.61 19.80 -0.64
CA ILE A 188 1.15 19.87 -0.49
C ILE A 188 0.71 18.68 0.35
N GLY A 189 0.08 18.96 1.50
CA GLY A 189 -0.49 17.94 2.38
C GLY A 189 -1.67 17.20 1.73
N SER A 190 -1.92 15.96 2.17
CA SER A 190 -2.97 15.10 1.62
C SER A 190 -4.39 15.65 1.77
N GLU A 191 -4.65 16.39 2.85
CA GLU A 191 -5.94 17.04 3.19
C GLU A 191 -6.14 18.42 2.54
N VAL A 192 -5.14 18.93 1.82
CA VAL A 192 -5.24 20.25 1.18
C VAL A 192 -6.18 20.17 -0.03
N GLU A 193 -7.09 21.14 -0.12
CA GLU A 193 -8.00 21.29 -1.25
C GLU A 193 -7.67 22.57 -2.04
N ILE A 194 -7.53 22.43 -3.35
CA ILE A 194 -7.12 23.51 -4.26
C ILE A 194 -8.04 23.48 -5.47
N GLU A 195 -8.77 24.57 -5.69
CA GLU A 195 -9.60 24.77 -6.87
C GLU A 195 -8.75 25.05 -8.12
N ASN A 196 -9.37 24.97 -9.30
CA ASN A 196 -8.68 25.19 -10.57
C ASN A 196 -8.19 26.64 -10.77
N ASP A 197 -7.31 26.82 -11.76
CA ASP A 197 -6.70 28.11 -12.13
C ASP A 197 -5.83 28.75 -11.04
N VAL A 198 -5.54 28.03 -9.95
CA VAL A 198 -4.61 28.47 -8.91
C VAL A 198 -3.17 28.33 -9.40
N VAL A 199 -2.32 29.31 -9.07
CA VAL A 199 -0.87 29.27 -9.33
C VAL A 199 -0.12 29.20 -8.01
N ILE A 200 0.75 28.22 -7.85
CA ILE A 200 1.62 28.07 -6.68
C ILE A 200 3.07 28.23 -7.10
N GLY A 201 3.75 29.17 -6.47
CA GLY A 201 5.17 29.44 -6.63
C GLY A 201 6.05 28.35 -6.00
N PRO A 202 7.34 28.29 -6.40
CA PRO A 202 8.27 27.26 -5.94
C PRO A 202 8.49 27.32 -4.42
N PHE A 203 8.81 26.17 -3.82
CA PHE A 203 9.12 26.01 -2.39
C PHE A 203 7.99 26.40 -1.42
N ALA A 204 6.75 26.53 -1.89
CA ALA A 204 5.61 26.71 -1.00
C ALA A 204 5.32 25.42 -0.20
N VAL A 205 4.92 25.59 1.06
CA VAL A 205 4.51 24.52 1.98
C VAL A 205 3.05 24.76 2.36
N ILE A 206 2.19 23.84 1.96
CA ILE A 206 0.74 23.95 2.17
C ILE A 206 0.28 22.70 2.93
N LYS A 207 -0.27 22.87 4.13
CA LYS A 207 -0.52 21.80 5.12
C LYS A 207 -1.91 21.88 5.74
N GLY A 208 -2.26 20.81 6.44
CA GLY A 208 -3.50 20.70 7.21
C GLY A 208 -4.74 20.81 6.33
N LYS A 209 -5.84 21.33 6.88
CA LYS A 209 -7.13 21.47 6.19
C LYS A 209 -7.22 22.77 5.38
N THR A 210 -6.11 23.17 4.76
CA THR A 210 -6.04 24.39 3.96
C THR A 210 -6.91 24.26 2.70
N ARG A 211 -7.67 25.33 2.41
CA ARG A 211 -8.52 25.43 1.21
C ARG A 211 -8.08 26.65 0.39
N ILE A 212 -7.83 26.46 -0.90
CA ILE A 212 -7.41 27.55 -1.80
C ILE A 212 -8.43 27.71 -2.93
N GLY A 213 -9.11 28.85 -2.94
CA GLY A 213 -10.14 29.18 -3.93
C GLY A 213 -9.58 29.50 -5.32
N LYS A 214 -10.44 29.33 -6.33
CA LYS A 214 -10.12 29.45 -7.76
C LYS A 214 -9.36 30.73 -8.10
N GLY A 215 -8.36 30.62 -8.98
CA GLY A 215 -7.62 31.76 -9.50
C GLY A 215 -6.71 32.46 -8.49
N ALA A 216 -6.51 31.90 -7.29
CA ALA A 216 -5.58 32.45 -6.32
C ALA A 216 -4.11 32.27 -6.80
N ILE A 217 -3.24 33.17 -6.35
CA ILE A 217 -1.81 33.12 -6.61
C ILE A 217 -1.08 33.05 -5.27
N ILE A 218 -0.30 31.99 -5.09
CA ILE A 218 0.50 31.75 -3.89
C ILE A 218 1.97 31.99 -4.24
N GLY A 219 2.58 33.00 -3.63
CA GLY A 219 3.99 33.32 -3.85
C GLY A 219 4.95 32.24 -3.37
N ALA A 220 6.15 32.23 -3.94
CA ALA A 220 7.23 31.31 -3.58
C ALA A 220 7.56 31.35 -2.08
N PHE A 221 8.05 30.23 -1.53
CA PHE A 221 8.47 30.11 -0.12
C PHE A 221 7.37 30.43 0.92
N SER A 222 6.10 30.41 0.55
CA SER A 222 5.01 30.65 1.49
C SER A 222 4.73 29.42 2.35
N TYR A 223 4.37 29.62 3.62
CA TYR A 223 3.91 28.59 4.55
C TYR A 223 2.42 28.83 4.87
N ILE A 224 1.58 27.85 4.57
CA ILE A 224 0.12 27.96 4.69
C ILE A 224 -0.42 26.71 5.39
N GLU A 225 -1.07 26.87 6.53
CA GLU A 225 -1.59 25.75 7.32
C GLU A 225 -2.96 26.05 7.93
N ASN A 226 -3.93 25.17 7.74
CA ASN A 226 -5.30 25.25 8.28
C ASN A 226 -6.09 26.54 7.95
N VAL A 227 -5.76 27.24 6.87
CA VAL A 227 -6.46 28.47 6.49
C VAL A 227 -7.30 28.32 5.22
N THR A 228 -8.27 29.23 5.04
CA THR A 228 -9.05 29.35 3.81
C THR A 228 -8.63 30.59 3.02
N ILE A 229 -8.03 30.39 1.85
CA ILE A 229 -7.64 31.44 0.92
C ILE A 229 -8.77 31.67 -0.08
N GLN A 230 -9.25 32.92 -0.15
CA GLN A 230 -10.40 33.30 -0.98
C GLN A 230 -10.08 33.29 -2.48
N LYS A 231 -11.14 33.17 -3.30
CA LYS A 231 -11.05 33.24 -4.77
C LYS A 231 -10.30 34.49 -5.24
N GLY A 232 -9.33 34.30 -6.13
CA GLY A 232 -8.55 35.39 -6.73
C GLY A 232 -7.60 36.10 -5.75
N ALA A 233 -7.43 35.59 -4.53
CA ALA A 233 -6.47 36.16 -3.58
C ALA A 233 -5.03 36.04 -4.12
N HIS A 234 -4.22 37.05 -3.83
CA HIS A 234 -2.80 37.05 -4.19
C HIS A 234 -1.96 37.18 -2.93
N LEU A 235 -1.23 36.12 -2.60
CA LEU A 235 -0.27 36.11 -1.51
C LEU A 235 1.13 36.37 -2.07
N PRO A 236 1.86 37.40 -1.60
CA PRO A 236 3.23 37.62 -2.03
C PRO A 236 4.16 36.49 -1.54
N PRO A 237 5.37 36.36 -2.12
CA PRO A 237 6.37 35.42 -1.64
C PRO A 237 6.67 35.57 -0.14
N TYR A 238 7.08 34.49 0.51
CA TYR A 238 7.39 34.43 1.96
C TYR A 238 6.20 34.75 2.88
N THR A 239 4.97 34.55 2.41
CA THR A 239 3.78 34.71 3.26
C THR A 239 3.68 33.54 4.25
N MET A 240 3.41 33.84 5.52
CA MET A 240 3.13 32.85 6.55
C MET A 240 1.69 33.05 7.08
N MET A 241 0.86 32.02 6.95
CA MET A 241 -0.51 31.97 7.47
C MET A 241 -0.75 30.62 8.13
N SER A 242 -1.16 30.63 9.39
CA SER A 242 -1.43 29.40 10.14
C SER A 242 -2.53 29.64 11.15
N GLU A 243 -3.45 28.70 11.24
CA GLU A 243 -4.47 28.62 12.29
C GLU A 243 -4.33 27.28 13.06
N GLU A 244 -4.70 27.30 14.34
CA GLU A 244 -4.69 26.11 15.22
C GLU A 244 -5.80 25.12 14.86
#